data_AF-A0A1E4HYU8-F1
#
_entry.id   AF-A0A1E4HYU8-F1
#
_cell.length_a   1.000
_cell.length_b   1.000
_cell.length_c   1.000
_cell.angle_alpha   90.00
_cell.angle_beta   90.00
_cell.angle_gamma   90.00
#
_symmetry.space_group_name_H-M   'P 1'
#
loop_
_entity.id
_entity.type
_entity.pdbx_description
1 polymer ?
#
loop_
_entity_poly.entity_id
_entity_poly.type
_entity_poly.pdbx_seq_one_letter_code
_entity_poly.pdbx_strand_id
1 'polypeptide(L)'
;MLDAEAFRRKLAGLEDPLSRDTGASEKAEIRDCISRLCSILASLYNVPGDRKALWEHIAKAFETSLAKVSDDDLDRFVSLCLESVQAEPALASACEPLGQTLQLFAVRPPEWRFGFLQHIASHSYAVIVHGRARWERVKSQEIEL
;
A
#
# COMPACT_ATOMS: atom_id res chain seq x y z
N MET A 1 -33.34 18.20 -15.63
CA MET A 1 -33.12 17.09 -16.58
C MET A 1 -31.64 17.16 -16.96
N LEU A 2 -30.82 16.23 -16.45
CA LEU A 2 -29.37 16.25 -16.69
C LEU A 2 -29.11 15.67 -18.09
N ASP A 3 -28.49 16.46 -18.96
CA ASP A 3 -28.14 16.09 -20.32
C ASP A 3 -27.10 14.96 -20.31
N ALA A 4 -27.27 13.96 -21.17
CA ALA A 4 -26.44 12.77 -21.28
C ALA A 4 -24.96 13.09 -21.59
N GLU A 5 -24.67 14.31 -22.06
CA GLU A 5 -23.32 14.81 -22.25
C GLU A 5 -22.62 15.20 -20.94
N ALA A 6 -23.34 15.80 -19.99
CA ALA A 6 -22.82 16.13 -18.66
C ALA A 6 -22.50 14.85 -17.85
N PHE A 7 -23.32 13.80 -18.01
CA PHE A 7 -23.06 12.51 -17.38
C PHE A 7 -21.83 11.80 -17.98
N ARG A 8 -21.63 11.91 -19.31
CA ARG A 8 -20.44 11.37 -19.99
C ARG A 8 -19.16 12.10 -19.61
N ARG A 9 -19.21 13.43 -19.37
CA ARG A 9 -18.04 14.18 -18.85
C ARG A 9 -17.67 13.76 -17.42
N LYS A 10 -18.67 13.50 -16.58
CA LYS A 10 -18.46 12.98 -15.22
C LYS A 10 -17.83 11.58 -15.22
N LEU A 11 -18.21 10.72 -16.17
CA LEU A 11 -17.60 9.38 -16.35
C LEU A 11 -16.22 9.43 -17.01
N ALA A 12 -15.94 10.44 -17.86
CA ALA A 12 -14.67 10.60 -18.56
C ALA A 12 -13.60 11.34 -17.74
N GLY A 13 -13.87 11.70 -16.47
CA GLY A 13 -12.92 12.41 -15.60
C GLY A 13 -12.49 13.79 -16.11
N LEU A 14 -13.29 14.40 -17.01
CA LEU A 14 -12.99 15.67 -17.65
C LEU A 14 -13.86 16.78 -17.04
N GLU A 15 -13.56 17.16 -15.80
CA GLU A 15 -13.84 18.50 -15.28
C GLU A 15 -13.09 18.70 -13.94
N ASP A 16 -11.90 19.32 -14.02
CA ASP A 16 -11.56 20.58 -13.32
C ASP A 16 -10.15 21.06 -13.74
N PRO A 17 -9.98 22.24 -14.37
CA PRO A 17 -8.67 22.82 -14.68
C PRO A 17 -7.83 23.16 -13.44
N LEU A 18 -8.44 23.18 -12.24
CA LEU A 18 -7.74 23.36 -10.95
C LEU A 18 -7.27 22.03 -10.32
N SER A 19 -7.69 20.88 -10.85
CA SER A 19 -7.37 19.56 -10.29
C SER A 19 -6.16 18.87 -10.96
N ARG A 20 -5.38 19.58 -11.77
CA ARG A 20 -4.28 18.97 -12.54
C ARG A 20 -3.07 18.55 -11.70
N ASP A 21 -2.89 19.09 -10.49
CA ASP A 21 -1.75 18.74 -9.61
C ASP A 21 -2.11 17.83 -8.43
N THR A 22 -3.38 17.76 -8.02
CA THR A 22 -3.81 16.94 -6.88
C THR A 22 -3.62 15.44 -7.14
N GLY A 23 -3.94 14.97 -8.35
CA GLY A 23 -3.80 13.55 -8.70
C GLY A 23 -2.35 13.06 -8.82
N ALA A 24 -1.41 13.93 -9.15
CA ALA A 24 0.02 13.57 -9.19
C ALA A 24 0.62 13.49 -7.77
N SER A 25 0.25 14.45 -6.91
CA SER A 25 0.61 14.45 -5.49
C SER A 25 0.05 13.21 -4.77
N GLU A 26 -1.22 12.91 -4.98
CA GLU A 26 -1.88 11.77 -4.35
C GLU A 26 -1.26 10.43 -4.77
N LYS A 27 -0.94 10.27 -6.07
CA LYS A 27 -0.23 9.07 -6.54
C LYS A 27 1.16 8.92 -5.94
N ALA A 28 1.87 10.03 -5.74
CA ALA A 28 3.16 10.01 -5.06
C ALA A 28 3.00 9.61 -3.59
N GLU A 29 2.03 10.17 -2.88
CA GLU A 29 1.70 9.79 -1.50
C GLU A 29 1.35 8.30 -1.38
N ILE A 30 0.53 7.77 -2.29
CA ILE A 30 0.17 6.35 -2.32
C ILE A 30 1.42 5.49 -2.49
N ARG A 31 2.27 5.80 -3.47
CA ARG A 31 3.51 5.03 -3.73
C ARG A 31 4.46 5.07 -2.52
N ASP A 32 4.59 6.22 -1.88
CA ASP A 32 5.47 6.39 -0.72
C ASP A 32 4.92 5.60 0.48
N CYS A 33 3.60 5.61 0.68
CA CYS A 33 2.92 4.83 1.71
C CYS A 33 3.05 3.32 1.46
N ILE A 34 2.89 2.86 0.21
CA ILE A 34 3.10 1.46 -0.16
C ILE A 34 4.55 1.04 0.09
N SER A 35 5.51 1.89 -0.28
CA SER A 35 6.93 1.62 -0.05
C SER A 35 7.23 1.48 1.44
N ARG A 36 6.62 2.33 2.28
CA ARG A 36 6.70 2.25 3.75
C ARG A 36 6.09 0.96 4.29
N LEU A 37 4.91 0.57 3.81
CA LEU A 37 4.31 -0.71 4.19
C LEU A 37 5.23 -1.88 3.82
N CYS A 38 5.87 -1.86 2.64
CA CYS A 38 6.83 -2.90 2.25
C CYS A 38 8.03 -2.98 3.21
N SER A 39 8.61 -1.84 3.61
CA SER A 39 9.72 -1.85 4.57
C SER A 39 9.30 -2.36 5.95
N ILE A 40 8.09 -2.02 6.41
CA ILE A 40 7.52 -2.54 7.65
C ILE A 40 7.35 -4.06 7.58
N LEU A 41 6.75 -4.58 6.51
CA LEU A 41 6.59 -6.02 6.30
C LEU A 41 7.94 -6.75 6.24
N ALA A 42 8.95 -6.15 5.62
CA ALA A 42 10.30 -6.69 5.60
C ALA A 42 10.93 -6.75 7.01
N SER A 43 10.68 -5.74 7.85
CA SER A 43 11.18 -5.70 9.24
C SER A 43 10.51 -6.74 10.15
N LEU A 44 9.25 -7.08 9.86
CA LEU A 44 8.44 -8.05 10.60
C LEU A 44 8.49 -9.46 9.99
N TYR A 45 9.23 -9.66 8.90
CA TYR A 45 9.30 -10.93 8.20
C TYR A 45 9.95 -12.01 9.05
N ASN A 46 9.21 -13.08 9.32
CA ASN A 46 9.66 -14.15 10.21
C ASN A 46 9.40 -15.57 9.64
N VAL A 47 9.31 -15.70 8.31
CA VAL A 47 9.16 -17.01 7.69
C VAL A 47 10.46 -17.83 7.85
N PRO A 48 10.41 -19.02 8.46
CA PRO A 48 11.60 -19.83 8.70
C PRO A 48 12.34 -20.23 7.42
N GLY A 49 13.66 -20.17 7.45
CA GLY A 49 14.53 -20.71 6.39
C GLY A 49 14.63 -19.89 5.10
N ASP A 50 13.85 -18.80 4.95
CA ASP A 50 13.71 -18.14 3.65
C ASP A 50 13.87 -16.61 3.65
N ARG A 51 14.93 -16.10 4.28
CA ARG A 51 15.28 -14.68 4.14
C ARG A 51 15.62 -14.28 2.70
N LYS A 52 15.94 -15.24 1.83
CA LYS A 52 16.29 -14.96 0.42
C LYS A 52 15.05 -14.69 -0.44
N ALA A 53 13.92 -15.35 -0.15
CA ALA A 53 12.66 -15.11 -0.84
C ALA A 53 11.76 -14.06 -0.15
N LEU A 54 12.28 -13.27 0.79
CA LEU A 54 11.52 -12.23 1.50
C LEU A 54 10.65 -11.38 0.56
N TRP A 55 11.24 -10.88 -0.53
CA TRP A 55 10.52 -10.02 -1.48
C TRP A 55 9.52 -10.77 -2.34
N GLU A 56 9.80 -12.04 -2.68
CA GLU A 56 8.87 -12.91 -3.39
C GLU A 56 7.67 -13.25 -2.51
N HIS A 57 7.89 -13.46 -1.21
CA HIS A 57 6.84 -13.65 -0.22
C HIS A 57 6.00 -12.40 -0.01
N ILE A 58 6.59 -11.20 0.07
CA ILE A 58 5.82 -9.96 0.16
C ILE A 58 4.99 -9.75 -1.11
N ALA A 59 5.56 -10.00 -2.30
CA ALA A 59 4.82 -9.94 -3.55
C ALA A 59 3.63 -10.91 -3.55
N LYS A 60 3.85 -12.14 -3.08
CA LYS A 60 2.79 -13.14 -2.98
C LYS A 60 1.75 -12.80 -1.91
N ALA A 61 2.17 -12.21 -0.80
CA ALA A 61 1.29 -11.72 0.25
C ALA A 61 0.34 -10.66 -0.31
N PHE A 62 0.85 -9.70 -1.08
CA PHE A 62 0.01 -8.70 -1.75
C PHE A 62 -0.97 -9.33 -2.74
N GLU A 63 -0.50 -10.20 -3.63
CA GLU A 63 -1.37 -10.86 -4.61
C GLU A 63 -2.50 -11.64 -3.94
N THR A 64 -2.17 -12.46 -2.94
CA THR A 64 -3.15 -13.31 -2.24
C THR A 64 -4.07 -12.53 -1.32
N SER A 65 -3.60 -11.42 -0.74
CA SER A 65 -4.43 -10.56 0.11
C SER A 65 -5.39 -9.73 -0.74
N LEU A 66 -4.94 -9.18 -1.87
CA LEU A 66 -5.80 -8.47 -2.83
C LEU A 66 -6.92 -9.38 -3.35
N ALA A 67 -6.65 -10.66 -3.59
CA ALA A 67 -7.68 -11.62 -4.02
C ALA A 67 -8.76 -11.89 -2.94
N LYS A 68 -8.50 -11.55 -1.67
CA LYS A 68 -9.38 -11.82 -0.51
C LYS A 68 -10.06 -10.57 0.03
N VAL A 69 -9.74 -9.39 -0.53
CA VAL A 69 -10.29 -8.09 -0.12
C VAL A 69 -11.04 -7.52 -1.32
N SER A 70 -12.36 -7.39 -1.17
CA SER A 70 -13.26 -6.96 -2.25
C SER A 70 -13.63 -5.47 -2.21
N ASP A 71 -13.14 -4.71 -1.24
CA ASP A 71 -13.52 -3.30 -0.99
C ASP A 71 -12.31 -2.44 -0.55
N ASP A 72 -12.54 -1.28 0.09
CA ASP A 72 -11.51 -0.38 0.62
C ASP A 72 -10.94 -0.79 2.00
N ASP A 73 -11.12 -2.05 2.38
CA ASP A 73 -10.74 -2.61 3.69
C ASP A 73 -9.21 -2.85 3.79
N LEU A 74 -8.48 -1.76 4.05
CA LEU A 74 -7.04 -1.77 4.23
C LEU A 74 -6.60 -2.51 5.50
N ASP A 75 -7.41 -2.51 6.56
CA ASP A 75 -7.06 -3.18 7.82
C ASP A 75 -7.02 -4.70 7.60
N ARG A 76 -8.03 -5.25 6.94
CA ARG A 76 -8.02 -6.66 6.54
C ARG A 76 -6.89 -6.98 5.58
N PHE A 77 -6.63 -6.11 4.60
CA PHE A 77 -5.51 -6.29 3.68
C PHE A 77 -4.16 -6.39 4.42
N VAL A 78 -3.88 -5.47 5.35
CA VAL A 78 -2.64 -5.48 6.14
C VAL A 78 -2.58 -6.71 7.05
N SER A 79 -3.68 -7.09 7.69
CA SER A 79 -3.74 -8.30 8.53
C SER A 79 -3.33 -9.55 7.74
N LEU A 80 -3.89 -9.74 6.54
CA LEU A 80 -3.56 -10.86 5.66
C LEU A 80 -2.09 -10.83 5.21
N CYS A 81 -1.53 -9.64 4.97
CA CYS A 81 -0.11 -9.49 4.63
C CYS A 81 0.79 -9.88 5.81
N LEU A 82 0.46 -9.45 7.02
CA LEU A 82 1.20 -9.78 8.25
C LEU A 82 1.17 -11.28 8.54
N GLU A 83 0.00 -11.93 8.37
CA GLU A 83 -0.14 -13.38 8.45
C GLU A 83 0.75 -14.09 7.43
N SER A 84 0.77 -13.62 6.18
CA SER A 84 1.56 -14.23 5.10
C SER A 84 3.07 -14.13 5.33
N VAL A 85 3.56 -13.06 5.97
CA VAL A 85 4.98 -12.92 6.34
C VAL A 85 5.31 -13.55 7.69
N GLN A 86 4.34 -14.21 8.32
CA GLN A 86 4.41 -14.84 9.64
C GLN A 86 4.90 -13.87 10.73
N ALA A 87 4.48 -12.60 10.64
CA ALA A 87 4.85 -11.59 11.62
C ALA A 87 4.45 -12.06 13.03
N GLU A 88 5.37 -11.98 13.98
CA GLU A 88 5.07 -12.32 15.36
C GLU A 88 4.06 -11.30 15.93
N PRO A 89 2.91 -11.73 16.49
CA PRO A 89 1.86 -10.81 16.93
C PRO A 89 2.34 -9.76 17.95
N ALA A 90 3.23 -10.16 18.87
CA ALA A 90 3.80 -9.24 19.85
C ALA A 90 4.67 -8.15 19.20
N LEU A 91 5.50 -8.52 18.21
CA LEU A 91 6.35 -7.58 17.49
C LEU A 91 5.53 -6.68 16.56
N ALA A 92 4.51 -7.22 15.89
CA ALA A 92 3.61 -6.44 15.06
C ALA A 92 2.84 -5.41 15.89
N SER A 93 2.32 -5.81 17.06
CA SER A 93 1.60 -4.92 17.99
C SER A 93 2.50 -3.81 18.55
N ALA A 94 3.76 -4.12 18.83
CA ALA A 94 4.75 -3.15 19.32
C ALA A 94 5.39 -2.30 18.20
N CYS A 95 5.09 -2.56 16.93
CA CYS A 95 5.69 -1.85 15.80
C CYS A 95 5.02 -0.48 15.60
N GLU A 96 5.63 0.56 16.15
CA GLU A 96 5.10 1.94 16.04
C GLU A 96 4.87 2.39 14.58
N PRO A 97 5.79 2.18 13.61
CA PRO A 97 5.56 2.54 12.22
C PRO A 97 4.35 1.86 11.58
N LEU A 98 4.07 0.61 11.97
CA LEU A 98 2.86 -0.10 11.55
C LEU A 98 1.61 0.58 12.11
N GLY A 99 1.62 0.89 13.42
CA GLY A 99 0.52 1.61 14.07
C GLY A 99 0.23 2.97 13.42
N GLN A 100 1.27 3.75 13.11
CA GLN A 100 1.15 5.03 12.40
C GLN A 100 0.55 4.84 10.99
N THR A 101 0.93 3.78 10.28
CA THR A 101 0.41 3.47 8.95
C THR A 101 -1.08 3.10 8.99
N LEU A 102 -1.51 2.31 9.97
CA LEU A 102 -2.93 1.97 10.16
C LEU A 102 -3.77 3.19 10.56
N GLN A 103 -3.24 4.05 11.43
CA GLN A 103 -3.91 5.32 11.76
C GLN A 103 -4.07 6.22 10.54
N LEU A 104 -3.04 6.28 9.67
CA LEU A 104 -3.14 6.99 8.40
C LEU A 104 -4.26 6.42 7.53
N PHE A 105 -4.37 5.09 7.41
CA PHE A 105 -5.43 4.46 6.61
C PHE A 105 -6.83 4.78 7.15
N ALA A 106 -7.00 4.77 8.47
CA ALA A 106 -8.28 5.06 9.12
C ALA A 106 -8.81 6.47 8.78
N VAL A 107 -7.92 7.47 8.65
CA VAL A 107 -8.32 8.85 8.33
C VAL A 107 -8.43 9.16 6.85
N ARG A 108 -7.96 8.27 5.96
CA ARG A 108 -8.05 8.46 4.51
C ARG A 108 -9.44 8.15 3.98
N PRO A 109 -9.92 8.87 2.95
CA PRO A 109 -11.23 8.63 2.36
C PRO A 109 -11.25 7.31 1.54
N PRO A 110 -12.42 6.69 1.32
CA PRO A 110 -12.53 5.42 0.60
C PRO A 110 -11.89 5.44 -0.80
N GLU A 111 -11.97 6.56 -1.52
CA GLU A 111 -11.38 6.69 -2.86
C GLU A 111 -9.86 6.55 -2.82
N TRP A 112 -9.21 7.12 -1.81
CA TRP A 112 -7.77 7.01 -1.60
C TRP A 112 -7.37 5.58 -1.28
N ARG A 113 -8.13 4.91 -0.39
CA ARG A 113 -7.88 3.52 0.01
C ARG A 113 -8.06 2.56 -1.15
N PHE A 114 -9.07 2.77 -1.98
CA PHE A 114 -9.25 2.04 -3.23
C PHE A 114 -8.08 2.29 -4.19
N GLY A 115 -7.68 3.54 -4.36
CA GLY A 115 -6.51 3.91 -5.16
C GLY A 115 -5.23 3.24 -4.69
N PHE A 116 -5.04 3.11 -3.38
CA PHE A 116 -3.92 2.39 -2.77
C PHE A 116 -3.91 0.91 -3.18
N LEU A 117 -5.02 0.18 -2.97
CA LEU A 117 -5.12 -1.24 -3.34
C LEU A 117 -4.97 -1.44 -4.86
N GLN A 118 -5.60 -0.58 -5.66
CA GLN A 118 -5.51 -0.62 -7.11
C GLN A 118 -4.08 -0.37 -7.59
N HIS A 119 -3.33 0.52 -6.94
CA HIS A 119 -1.93 0.77 -7.28
C HIS A 119 -1.07 -0.47 -7.07
N ILE A 120 -1.25 -1.18 -5.95
CA ILE A 120 -0.56 -2.44 -5.67
C ILE A 120 -0.91 -3.49 -6.75
N ALA A 121 -2.20 -3.62 -7.08
CA ALA A 121 -2.66 -4.59 -8.07
C ALA A 121 -2.10 -4.33 -9.48
N SER A 122 -2.01 -3.06 -9.88
CA SER A 122 -1.60 -2.67 -11.24
C SER A 122 -0.08 -2.50 -11.42
N HIS A 123 0.67 -2.28 -10.33
CA HIS A 123 2.10 -1.97 -10.37
C HIS A 123 2.94 -2.88 -9.46
N SER A 124 2.51 -4.13 -9.26
CA SER A 124 3.11 -5.08 -8.30
C SER A 124 4.65 -5.15 -8.38
N TYR A 125 5.21 -5.25 -9.58
CA TYR A 125 6.67 -5.26 -9.75
C TYR A 125 7.34 -3.97 -9.26
N ALA A 126 6.81 -2.81 -9.67
CA ALA A 126 7.37 -1.51 -9.27
C ALA A 126 7.27 -1.29 -7.76
N VAL A 127 6.15 -1.71 -7.14
CA VAL A 127 5.94 -1.67 -5.70
C VAL A 127 7.06 -2.42 -4.96
N ILE A 128 7.42 -3.62 -5.40
CA ILE A 128 8.48 -4.41 -4.77
C ILE A 128 9.86 -3.77 -4.97
N VAL A 129 10.15 -3.25 -6.17
CA VAL A 129 11.42 -2.56 -6.45
C VAL A 129 11.58 -1.32 -5.56
N HIS A 130 10.55 -0.49 -5.45
CA HIS A 130 10.57 0.71 -4.62
C HIS A 130 10.62 0.39 -3.13
N GLY A 131 9.84 -0.61 -2.68
CA GLY A 131 9.89 -1.12 -1.31
C GLY A 131 11.28 -1.61 -0.93
N ARG A 132 11.95 -2.36 -1.81
CA ARG A 132 13.33 -2.83 -1.61
C ARG A 132 14.32 -1.67 -1.55
N ALA A 133 14.22 -0.70 -2.46
CA ALA A 133 15.07 0.49 -2.43
C ALA A 133 14.91 1.28 -1.13
N ARG A 134 13.67 1.44 -0.63
CA ARG A 134 13.40 2.07 0.67
C ARG A 134 14.03 1.26 1.80
N TRP A 135 13.88 -0.07 1.80
CA TRP A 135 14.43 -0.92 2.85
C TRP A 135 15.95 -0.86 2.96
N GLU A 136 16.67 -0.77 1.83
CA GLU A 136 18.13 -0.57 1.87
C GLU A 136 18.51 0.72 2.61
N ARG A 137 17.75 1.81 2.40
CA ARG A 137 17.94 3.09 3.08
C ARG A 137 17.58 3.04 4.57
N VAL A 138 16.59 2.24 4.94
CA VAL A 138 16.25 1.97 6.35
C VAL A 138 17.40 1.20 7.03
N LYS A 139 17.94 0.17 6.37
CA LYS A 139 19.09 -0.59 6.89
C LYS A 139 20.35 0.25 7.04
N SER A 140 20.58 1.22 6.14
CA SER A 140 21.69 2.17 6.24
C SER A 140 21.42 3.33 7.21
N GLN A 141 20.26 3.34 7.89
CA GLN A 141 19.84 4.38 8.83
C GLN A 141 19.74 5.78 8.20
N GLU A 142 19.60 5.87 6.87
CA GLU A 142 19.37 7.14 6.16
C GLU A 142 17.97 7.69 6.40
N ILE A 143 17.01 6.79 6.63
CA ILE A 143 15.60 7.10 6.86
C ILE A 143 15.03 6.14 7.92
N GLU A 144 14.00 6.60 8.61
CA GLU A 144 13.23 5.77 9.55
C GLU A 144 12.35 4.75 8.81
N LEU A 145 11.92 3.73 9.55
CA LEU A 145 11.07 2.64 9.07
C LEU A 145 9.69 3.10 8.59
#